data_AF-A0A7Y0SFH3-F1
#
_entry.id   AF-A0A7Y0SFH3-F1
#
_cell.length_a   1.000
_cell.length_b   1.000
_cell.length_c   1.000
_cell.angle_alpha   90.00
_cell.angle_beta   90.00
_cell.angle_gamma   90.00
#
_symmetry.space_group_name_H-M   'P 1'
#
loop_
_entity.id
_entity.type
_entity.pdbx_description
1 polymer ?
#
loop_
_entity_poly.entity_id
_entity_poly.type
_entity_poly.pdbx_seq_one_letter_code
_entity_poly.pdbx_strand_id
1 'polypeptide(L)' 'MDGIVDGQINVEGTLVVAESGRVNGEIYAKQLIINGMMDGNCHAEHIQVLAKGRVSGRIWSNNLSIEPGGKFFGEA' A
#
# COMPACT_ATOMS: atom_id res chain seq x y z
N MET A 1 -1.41 10.14 -3.94
CA MET A 1 -2.08 9.80 -5.21
C MET A 1 -3.56 9.61 -4.93
N ASP A 2 -4.43 10.27 -5.68
CA ASP A 2 -5.85 10.50 -5.35
C ASP A 2 -6.81 9.99 -6.45
N GLY A 3 -6.39 8.98 -7.20
CA GLY A 3 -7.13 8.40 -8.33
C GLY A 3 -7.00 6.88 -8.41
N ILE A 4 -7.45 6.28 -9.51
CA ILE A 4 -7.38 4.83 -9.76
C ILE A 4 -6.16 4.51 -10.64
N VAL A 5 -5.32 3.59 -10.20
CA VAL A 5 -4.29 2.95 -11.05
C VAL A 5 -4.59 1.48 -11.19
N ASP A 6 -4.52 1.00 -12.42
CA ASP A 6 -4.41 -0.43 -12.71
C ASP A 6 -3.05 -0.67 -13.39
N GLY A 7 -2.17 -1.46 -12.76
CA GLY A 7 -0.84 -1.76 -13.29
C GLY A 7 0.28 -1.68 -12.25
N GLN A 8 1.49 -1.39 -12.73
CA GLN A 8 2.70 -1.36 -11.91
C GLN A 8 3.16 0.07 -11.62
N ILE A 9 3.53 0.33 -10.36
CA ILE A 9 4.05 1.62 -9.89
C ILE A 9 5.44 1.42 -9.28
N ASN A 10 6.44 2.11 -9.81
CA ASN A 10 7.80 2.11 -9.28
C ASN A 10 8.18 3.51 -8.79
N VAL A 11 8.55 3.62 -7.52
CA VAL A 11 8.95 4.88 -6.87
C VAL A 11 10.23 4.65 -6.08
N GLU A 12 11.28 5.43 -6.32
CA GLU A 12 12.56 5.27 -5.58
C GLU A 12 12.48 5.70 -4.11
N GLY A 13 11.47 6.50 -3.76
CA GLY A 13 11.27 7.05 -2.41
C GLY A 13 9.95 6.62 -1.77
N THR A 14 9.20 7.61 -1.28
CA THR A 14 7.94 7.41 -0.57
C THR A 14 6.75 7.49 -1.53
N LEU A 15 5.94 6.45 -1.57
CA LEU A 15 4.63 6.47 -2.23
C LEU A 15 3.53 6.59 -1.17
N VAL A 16 2.60 7.52 -1.39
CA VAL A 16 1.40 7.69 -0.55
C VAL A 16 0.14 7.43 -1.38
N VAL A 17 -0.59 6.38 -1.00
CA VAL A 17 -1.96 6.12 -1.48
C VAL A 17 -2.90 6.84 -0.53
N ALA A 18 -3.44 7.97 -0.98
CA ALA A 18 -4.33 8.79 -0.17
C ALA A 18 -5.69 8.10 0.03
N GLU A 19 -6.56 8.64 0.89
CA GLU A 19 -7.85 8.02 1.22
C GLU A 19 -8.75 7.76 0.00
N SER A 20 -8.77 8.66 -0.97
CA SER A 20 -9.49 8.49 -2.25
C SER A 20 -8.73 7.66 -3.29
N GLY A 21 -7.46 7.36 -3.03
CA GLY A 21 -6.58 6.61 -3.93
C GLY A 21 -6.93 5.13 -3.96
N ARG A 22 -6.90 4.56 -5.16
CA ARG A 22 -7.09 3.13 -5.38
C ARG A 22 -6.03 2.59 -6.33
N VAL A 23 -5.36 1.52 -5.95
CA VAL A 23 -4.37 0.85 -6.79
C VAL A 23 -4.74 -0.63 -6.90
N ASN A 24 -4.79 -1.12 -8.13
CA ASN A 24 -4.86 -2.54 -8.46
C ASN A 24 -3.56 -2.91 -9.20
N GLY A 25 -2.75 -3.79 -8.64
CA GLY A 25 -1.54 -4.29 -9.31
C GLY A 25 -0.32 -4.36 -8.40
N GLU A 26 0.83 -3.87 -8.87
CA GLU A 26 2.11 -4.03 -8.16
C GLU A 26 2.73 -2.69 -7.78
N ILE A 27 3.14 -2.56 -6.52
CA ILE A 27 3.84 -1.37 -6.01
C ILE A 27 5.26 -1.77 -5.61
N TYR A 28 6.23 -1.01 -6.09
CA TYR A 28 7.63 -1.03 -5.67
C TYR A 28 8.00 0.35 -5.14
N ALA A 29 8.32 0.44 -3.85
CA ALA A 29 8.71 1.69 -3.21
C ALA A 29 9.77 1.48 -2.13
N LYS A 30 10.46 2.53 -1.70
CA LYS A 30 11.26 2.44 -0.46
C LYS A 30 10.34 2.50 0.76
N GLN A 31 9.42 3.45 0.76
CA GLN A 31 8.40 3.60 1.80
C GLN A 31 7.01 3.66 1.15
N LEU A 32 6.06 2.94 1.71
CA LEU A 32 4.68 2.91 1.23
C LEU A 32 3.73 3.25 2.39
N ILE A 33 2.95 4.31 2.22
CA ILE A 33 1.93 4.74 3.17
C ILE A 33 0.56 4.59 2.50
N ILE A 34 -0.33 3.82 3.11
CA ILE A 34 -1.62 3.46 2.54
C ILE A 34 -2.74 3.95 3.46
N ASN A 35 -3.46 4.99 3.02
CA ASN A 35 -4.72 5.43 3.64
C ASN A 35 -5.93 5.15 2.76
N GLY A 36 -5.72 4.70 1.52
CA GLY A 36 -6.77 4.33 0.57
C GLY A 36 -6.86 2.82 0.35
N MET A 37 -7.17 2.40 -0.88
CA MET A 37 -7.37 0.99 -1.23
C MET A 37 -6.24 0.46 -2.10
N MET A 38 -5.69 -0.69 -1.72
CA MET A 38 -4.67 -1.43 -2.48
C MET A 38 -5.15 -2.87 -2.69
N ASP A 39 -5.19 -3.32 -3.94
CA ASP A 39 -5.44 -4.72 -4.32
C ASP A 39 -4.27 -5.24 -5.16
N GLY A 40 -3.54 -6.22 -4.67
CA GLY A 40 -2.38 -6.80 -5.35
C GLY A 40 -1.14 -6.89 -4.46
N ASN A 41 0.03 -6.67 -5.06
CA ASN A 41 1.33 -6.97 -4.47
C ASN A 41 2.06 -5.68 -4.08
N CYS A 42 2.64 -5.63 -2.88
CA CYS A 42 3.42 -4.50 -2.40
C CYS A 42 4.82 -4.93 -1.99
N HIS A 43 5.84 -4.27 -2.54
CA HIS A 43 7.24 -4.45 -2.21
C HIS A 43 7.81 -3.12 -1.71
N ALA A 44 8.11 -3.03 -0.41
CA ALA A 44 8.80 -1.87 0.14
C ALA A 44 9.55 -2.18 1.43
N GLU A 45 10.59 -1.41 1.75
CA GLU A 45 11.34 -1.58 3.01
C GLU A 45 10.41 -1.33 4.22
N HIS A 46 9.60 -0.27 4.14
CA HIS A 46 8.64 0.13 5.16
C HIS A 46 7.24 0.28 4.56
N ILE A 47 6.26 -0.39 5.16
CA ILE A 47 4.85 -0.28 4.80
C ILE A 47 4.05 0.14 6.02
N GLN A 48 3.24 1.18 5.86
CA GLN A 48 2.34 1.68 6.89
C GLN A 48 0.91 1.73 6.34
N VAL A 49 0.03 0.93 6.93
CA VAL A 49 -1.41 0.97 6.65
C VAL A 49 -2.07 1.84 7.71
N LEU A 50 -2.51 3.03 7.31
CA LEU A 50 -3.18 4.01 8.17
C LEU A 50 -4.62 3.60 8.47
N ALA A 51 -5.28 4.34 9.38
CA ALA A 51 -6.63 4.01 9.88
C ALA A 51 -7.74 3.83 8.82
N LYS A 52 -7.60 4.42 7.62
CA LYS A 52 -8.55 4.21 6.49
C LYS A 52 -8.00 3.28 5.41
N GLY A 53 -6.74 2.89 5.52
CA GLY A 53 -6.05 2.01 4.60
C GLY A 53 -6.66 0.62 4.56
N ARG A 54 -6.85 0.11 3.34
CA ARG A 54 -7.24 -1.28 3.10
C ARG A 54 -6.32 -1.91 2.06
N VAL A 55 -5.67 -2.99 2.45
CA VAL A 55 -4.81 -3.78 1.56
C VAL A 55 -5.39 -5.18 1.40
N SER A 56 -5.51 -5.64 0.17
CA SER A 56 -5.88 -6.99 -0.24
C SER A 56 -4.75 -7.55 -1.09
N GLY A 57 -4.14 -8.67 -0.72
CA GLY A 57 -3.06 -9.30 -1.49
C GLY A 57 -1.78 -9.52 -0.69
N ARG A 58 -0.61 -9.43 -1.34
CA ARG A 58 0.66 -9.85 -0.75
C ARG A 58 1.57 -8.68 -0.44
N ILE A 59 2.20 -8.73 0.74
CA ILE A 59 3.14 -7.73 1.21
C ILE A 59 4.52 -8.36 1.37
N TRP A 60 5.54 -7.72 0.83
CA TRP A 60 6.94 -7.98 1.15
C TRP A 60 7.55 -6.72 1.75
N SER A 61 7.86 -6.78 3.05
CA SER A 61 8.51 -5.66 3.74
C SER A 61 9.39 -6.09 4.90
N ASN A 62 10.37 -5.26 5.24
CA ASN A 62 11.17 -5.44 6.46
C ASN A 62 10.45 -4.89 7.70
N ASN A 63 9.53 -3.94 7.49
CA ASN A 63 8.77 -3.30 8.56
C ASN A 63 7.35 -3.02 8.08
N LEU A 64 6.39 -3.77 8.61
CA LEU A 64 4.96 -3.56 8.40
C LEU A 64 4.32 -3.02 9.68
N SER A 65 3.63 -1.90 9.56
CA SER A 65 2.81 -1.34 10.64
C SER A 65 1.37 -1.11 10.16
N ILE A 66 0.41 -1.44 11.01
CA ILE A 66 -1.03 -1.26 10.75
C ILE A 66 -1.61 -0.49 11.92
N GLU A 67 -2.15 0.69 11.65
CA GLU A 67 -2.80 1.54 12.65
C GLU A 67 -4.19 1.00 13.03
N PRO A 68 -4.73 1.35 14.22
CA PRO A 68 -6.10 1.04 14.58
C PRO A 68 -7.09 1.50 13.50
N GLY A 69 -7.88 0.56 12.97
CA GLY A 69 -8.85 0.80 11.88
C GLY A 69 -8.34 0.41 10.49
N GLY A 70 -7.01 0.34 10.31
CA GLY A 70 -6.39 -0.17 9.09
C GLY A 70 -6.70 -1.66 8.90
N LYS A 71 -6.84 -2.08 7.64
CA LYS A 71 -7.27 -3.44 7.29
C LYS A 71 -6.30 -4.08 6.31
N PHE A 72 -5.80 -5.26 6.66
CA PHE A 72 -5.00 -6.09 5.78
C PHE A 72 -5.65 -7.46 5.61
N PHE A 73 -5.82 -7.88 4.36
CA PHE A 73 -6.38 -9.17 3.97
C PHE A 73 -5.43 -9.86 2.99
N GLY A 74 -4.58 -10.75 3.48
CA GLY A 74 -3.70 -11.54 2.63
C GLY A 74 -2.49 -12.09 3.37
N GLU A 75 -1.39 -12.24 2.66
CA GLU A 75 -0.15 -12.84 3.17
C GLU A 75 0.95 -11.79 3.25
N ALA A 76 1.67 -11.75 4.36
CA ALA A 76 2.76 -10.83 4.62
C ALA A 76 3.99 -11.60 5.09
#